data_AF-A0A174RUV7-F1
#
_entry.id   AF-A0A174RUV7-F1
#
_cell.length_a   1.000
_cell.length_b   1.000
_cell.length_c   1.000
_cell.angle_alpha   90.00
_cell.angle_beta   90.00
_cell.angle_gamma   90.00
#
_symmetry.space_group_name_H-M   'P 1'
#
loop_
_entity.id
_entity.type
_entity.pdbx_description
1 polymer ?
#
loop_
_entity_poly.entity_id
_entity_poly.type
_entity_poly.pdbx_seq_one_letter_code
_entity_poly.pdbx_strand_id
1 'polypeptide(L)'
;MKKKVTIVLVIISIVAISTMIMFSTYKSSEACRKANAAIQWDCSVTCAEESTPDSYVITYSDAKILSKTGVLTVQNRNDFDVIVHLLCEGKQELVSGSIPAGGCYSFLNVTDKEYTVGIHADVGENTDIKVFVYDGKDTESYTR
;
A
#
# COMPACT_ATOMS: atom_id res chain seq x y z
N MET A 1 -57.55 8.38 -7.80
CA MET A 1 -56.59 7.45 -7.14
C MET A 1 -55.63 6.75 -8.10
N LYS A 2 -56.08 6.17 -9.24
CA LYS A 2 -55.22 5.38 -10.15
C LYS A 2 -53.91 6.06 -10.60
N LYS A 3 -53.95 7.30 -11.10
CA LYS A 3 -52.73 8.02 -11.56
C LYS A 3 -51.67 8.24 -10.47
N LYS A 4 -52.10 8.53 -9.23
CA LYS A 4 -51.17 8.72 -8.10
C LYS A 4 -50.50 7.41 -7.69
N VAL A 5 -51.25 6.31 -7.71
CA VAL A 5 -50.71 4.96 -7.44
C VAL A 5 -49.71 4.54 -8.52
N THR A 6 -50.01 4.79 -9.79
CA THR A 6 -49.08 4.50 -10.90
C THR A 6 -47.77 5.29 -10.78
N ILE A 7 -47.81 6.58 -10.42
CA ILE A 7 -46.60 7.39 -10.24
C ILE A 7 -45.74 6.86 -9.09
N VAL A 8 -46.35 6.47 -7.95
CA VAL A 8 -45.62 5.91 -6.80
C VAL A 8 -44.93 4.60 -7.18
N LEU A 9 -45.61 3.72 -7.93
CA LEU A 9 -45.01 2.46 -8.39
C LEU A 9 -43.83 2.67 -9.34
N VAL A 10 -43.87 3.69 -10.21
CA VAL A 10 -42.75 4.06 -11.09
C VAL A 10 -41.55 4.59 -10.31
N ILE A 11 -41.77 5.36 -9.23
CA ILE A 11 -40.67 5.88 -8.40
C ILE A 11 -39.98 4.73 -7.65
N ILE A 12 -40.76 3.80 -7.07
CA ILE A 12 -40.20 2.65 -6.34
C ILE A 12 -39.34 1.78 -7.25
N SER A 13 -39.78 1.53 -8.49
CA SER A 13 -39.01 0.74 -9.44
C SER A 13 -37.71 1.44 -9.87
N ILE A 14 -37.72 2.77 -10.07
CA ILE A 14 -36.50 3.52 -10.37
C ILE A 14 -35.50 3.46 -9.21
N VAL A 15 -35.96 3.66 -7.97
CA VAL A 15 -35.08 3.59 -6.79
C VAL A 15 -34.46 2.21 -6.65
N ALA A 16 -35.25 1.13 -6.81
CA ALA A 16 -34.75 -0.23 -6.76
C ALA A 16 -33.69 -0.53 -7.83
N ILE A 17 -33.86 -0.01 -9.05
CA ILE A 17 -32.87 -0.15 -10.12
C ILE A 17 -31.59 0.62 -9.78
N SER A 18 -31.71 1.85 -9.26
CA SER A 18 -30.55 2.67 -8.90
C SER A 18 -29.71 2.05 -7.77
N THR A 19 -30.35 1.45 -6.77
CA THR A 19 -29.64 0.77 -5.67
C THR A 19 -28.99 -0.51 -6.13
N MET A 20 -29.63 -1.28 -7.03
CA MET A 20 -29.00 -2.43 -7.67
C MET A 20 -27.77 -2.04 -8.48
N ILE A 21 -27.84 -0.97 -9.28
CA ILE A 21 -26.69 -0.48 -10.06
C ILE A 21 -25.55 -0.06 -9.14
N MET A 22 -25.83 0.74 -8.10
CA MET A 22 -24.83 1.16 -7.10
C MET A 22 -24.20 -0.04 -6.39
N PHE A 23 -24.99 -1.04 -6.02
CA PHE A 23 -24.49 -2.24 -5.36
C PHE A 23 -23.65 -3.12 -6.32
N SER A 24 -24.06 -3.23 -7.57
CA SER A 24 -23.32 -3.95 -8.61
C SER A 24 -22.00 -3.28 -8.96
N THR A 25 -21.96 -1.95 -9.09
CA THR A 25 -20.71 -1.22 -9.32
C THR A 25 -19.80 -1.27 -8.11
N TYR A 26 -20.36 -1.18 -6.90
CA TYR A 26 -19.62 -1.38 -5.65
C TYR A 26 -18.99 -2.79 -5.58
N LYS A 27 -19.78 -3.84 -5.84
CA LYS A 27 -19.29 -5.23 -5.89
C LYS A 27 -18.27 -5.47 -7.00
N SER A 28 -18.48 -4.87 -8.17
CA SER A 28 -17.55 -4.97 -9.30
C SER A 28 -16.25 -4.22 -9.03
N SER A 29 -16.31 -3.07 -8.35
CA SER A 29 -15.13 -2.35 -7.88
C SER A 29 -14.38 -3.14 -6.80
N GLU A 30 -15.09 -3.74 -5.84
CA GLU A 30 -14.51 -4.62 -4.83
C GLU A 30 -13.87 -5.87 -5.46
N ALA A 31 -14.54 -6.48 -6.46
CA ALA A 31 -14.01 -7.62 -7.19
C ALA A 31 -12.83 -7.24 -8.08
N CYS A 32 -12.85 -6.07 -8.73
CA CYS A 32 -11.71 -5.51 -9.46
C CYS A 32 -10.54 -5.23 -8.52
N ARG A 33 -10.81 -4.67 -7.34
CA ARG A 33 -9.82 -4.43 -6.27
C ARG A 33 -9.23 -5.74 -5.72
N LYS A 34 -10.03 -6.80 -5.64
CA LYS A 34 -9.59 -8.15 -5.22
C LYS A 34 -8.88 -8.94 -6.33
N ALA A 35 -9.27 -8.72 -7.59
CA ALA A 35 -8.67 -9.35 -8.77
C ALA A 35 -7.34 -8.68 -9.16
N ASN A 36 -7.23 -7.36 -8.95
CA ASN A 36 -5.97 -6.67 -8.76
C ASN A 36 -5.43 -6.99 -7.37
N ALA A 37 -5.19 -8.27 -7.09
CA ALA A 37 -4.37 -8.66 -5.96
C ALA A 37 -3.02 -7.97 -6.17
N ALA A 38 -2.87 -6.77 -5.62
CA ALA A 38 -1.64 -6.01 -5.63
C ALA A 38 -0.60 -6.98 -5.12
N ILE A 39 0.40 -7.29 -5.95
CA ILE A 39 1.47 -8.19 -5.54
C ILE A 39 2.04 -7.55 -4.27
N GLN A 40 1.91 -8.29 -3.17
CA GLN A 40 2.29 -7.83 -1.85
C GLN A 40 3.54 -8.59 -1.44
N TRP A 41 4.54 -7.86 -0.97
CA TRP A 41 5.72 -8.41 -0.35
C TRP A 41 5.75 -8.01 1.12
N ASP A 42 6.05 -8.98 1.97
CA ASP A 42 6.48 -8.72 3.34
C ASP A 42 7.96 -8.36 3.27
N CYS A 43 8.28 -7.11 3.57
CA CYS A 43 9.64 -6.59 3.58
C CYS A 43 10.08 -6.26 5.02
N SER A 44 9.40 -6.83 6.01
CA SER A 44 9.74 -6.65 7.41
C SER A 44 11.15 -7.16 7.68
N VAL A 45 11.85 -6.46 8.57
CA VAL A 45 13.23 -6.78 8.98
C VAL A 45 13.36 -6.66 10.48
N THR A 46 14.36 -7.32 11.04
CA THR A 46 14.78 -7.12 12.42
C THR A 46 15.98 -6.18 12.41
N CYS A 47 15.91 -5.07 13.14
CA CYS A 47 16.94 -4.05 13.18
C CYS A 47 18.31 -4.67 13.52
N ALA A 48 19.30 -4.51 12.63
CA ALA A 48 20.61 -5.12 12.79
C ALA A 48 21.49 -4.43 13.85
N GLU A 49 21.36 -3.11 13.99
CA GLU A 49 22.11 -2.27 14.93
C GLU A 49 21.37 -0.95 15.14
N GLU A 50 21.42 -0.40 16.36
CA GLU A 50 20.86 0.92 16.66
C GLU A 50 21.64 2.03 15.92
N SER A 51 20.92 2.95 15.29
CA SER A 51 21.57 4.12 14.68
C SER A 51 22.02 5.10 15.76
N THR A 52 23.19 5.71 15.56
CA THR A 52 23.73 6.74 16.46
C THR A 52 23.91 8.05 15.70
N PRO A 53 24.19 9.18 16.36
CA PRO A 53 24.53 10.42 15.66
C PRO A 53 25.68 10.27 14.66
N ASP A 54 26.56 9.29 14.86
CA ASP A 54 27.72 9.00 14.01
C ASP A 54 27.50 7.82 13.05
N SER A 55 26.39 7.08 13.15
CA SER A 55 26.10 5.89 12.35
C SER A 55 24.65 5.82 11.86
N TYR A 56 24.46 5.70 10.55
CA TYR A 56 23.16 5.52 9.93
C TYR A 56 23.00 4.08 9.45
N VAL A 57 22.17 3.30 10.15
CA VAL A 57 21.98 1.88 9.87
C VAL A 57 20.75 1.68 8.99
N ILE A 58 20.94 0.94 7.89
CA ILE A 58 19.87 0.46 7.01
C ILE A 58 19.89 -1.06 7.06
N THR A 59 18.76 -1.68 7.40
CA THR A 59 18.63 -3.13 7.35
C THR A 59 17.90 -3.53 6.06
N TYR A 60 18.52 -4.37 5.25
CA TYR A 60 17.96 -4.85 4.00
C TYR A 60 17.19 -6.16 4.20
N SER A 61 15.98 -6.20 3.65
CA SER A 61 15.19 -7.43 3.55
C SER A 61 15.75 -8.35 2.46
N ASP A 62 15.51 -9.65 2.60
CA ASP A 62 15.82 -10.63 1.55
C ASP A 62 14.80 -10.59 0.38
N ALA A 63 13.74 -9.79 0.52
CA ALA A 63 12.68 -9.68 -0.47
C ALA A 63 13.19 -9.00 -1.75
N LYS A 64 12.96 -9.68 -2.87
CA LYS A 64 13.14 -9.16 -4.22
C LYS A 64 11.78 -8.74 -4.77
N ILE A 65 11.60 -7.43 -4.95
CA ILE A 65 10.32 -6.85 -5.35
C ILE A 65 10.42 -6.27 -6.76
N LEU A 66 9.34 -6.43 -7.54
CA LEU A 66 9.28 -6.03 -8.94
C LEU A 66 7.90 -5.45 -9.21
N SER A 67 7.83 -4.18 -9.62
CA SER A 67 6.56 -3.58 -10.00
C SER A 67 6.25 -3.75 -11.48
N LYS A 68 5.03 -4.23 -11.75
CA LYS A 68 4.43 -4.29 -13.10
C LYS A 68 3.61 -3.03 -13.40
N THR A 69 3.15 -2.33 -12.36
CA THR A 69 2.36 -1.10 -12.51
C THR A 69 3.24 0.15 -12.69
N GLY A 70 4.54 0.04 -12.42
CA GLY A 70 5.46 1.18 -12.33
C GLY A 70 5.34 1.97 -11.02
N VAL A 71 4.58 1.46 -10.05
CA VAL A 71 4.38 2.06 -8.73
C VAL A 71 4.57 1.01 -7.64
N LEU A 72 5.39 1.34 -6.64
CA LEU A 72 5.53 0.55 -5.42
C LEU A 72 5.05 1.39 -4.23
N THR A 73 3.99 0.95 -3.57
CA THR A 73 3.49 1.60 -2.35
C THR A 73 3.95 0.85 -1.12
N VAL A 74 4.69 1.55 -0.27
CA VAL A 74 5.15 1.12 1.03
C VAL A 74 4.07 1.44 2.06
N GLN A 75 3.79 0.51 2.97
CA GLN A 75 2.96 0.70 4.15
C GLN A 75 3.78 0.44 5.41
N ASN A 76 3.90 1.47 6.25
CA ASN A 76 4.50 1.37 7.57
C ASN A 76 3.46 0.81 8.56
N ARG A 77 3.71 -0.37 9.14
CA ARG A 77 2.81 -1.00 10.13
C ARG A 77 3.34 -0.91 11.57
N ASN A 78 4.25 0.01 11.81
CA ASN A 78 4.81 0.28 13.13
C ASN A 78 4.11 1.46 13.79
N ASP A 79 4.37 1.64 15.09
CA ASP A 79 4.00 2.81 15.88
C ASP A 79 5.10 3.89 15.92
N PHE A 80 6.14 3.72 15.09
CA PHE A 80 7.23 4.68 14.87
C PHE A 80 7.43 4.97 13.37
N ASP A 81 8.16 6.03 13.07
CA ASP A 81 8.47 6.48 11.72
C ASP A 81 9.56 5.61 11.07
N VAL A 82 9.49 5.44 9.75
CA VAL A 82 10.49 4.69 8.98
C VAL A 82 10.93 5.45 7.74
N ILE A 83 12.14 5.19 7.26
CA ILE A 83 12.63 5.60 5.95
C ILE A 83 12.93 4.33 5.14
N VAL A 84 12.40 4.27 3.92
CA VAL A 84 12.58 3.12 3.03
C VAL A 84 13.49 3.48 1.87
N HIS A 85 14.44 2.59 1.61
CA HIS A 85 15.41 2.63 0.53
C HIS A 85 15.10 1.50 -0.45
N LEU A 86 15.01 1.81 -1.74
CA LEU A 86 14.89 0.82 -2.81
C LEU A 86 16.21 0.75 -3.57
N LEU A 87 16.93 -0.35 -3.34
CA LEU A 87 18.18 -0.63 -4.02
C LEU A 87 17.93 -1.40 -5.31
N CYS A 88 18.47 -0.90 -6.42
CA CYS A 88 18.49 -1.58 -7.72
C CYS A 88 19.93 -1.61 -8.24
N GLU A 89 20.38 -2.77 -8.68
CA GLU A 89 21.75 -2.97 -9.15
C GLU A 89 22.12 -2.02 -10.30
N GLY A 90 23.28 -1.36 -10.19
CA GLY A 90 23.78 -0.42 -11.19
C GLY A 90 23.00 0.90 -11.28
N LYS A 91 22.14 1.21 -10.29
CA LYS A 91 21.39 2.47 -10.20
C LYS A 91 21.56 3.13 -8.84
N GLN A 92 21.31 4.44 -8.81
CA GLN A 92 21.17 5.17 -7.56
C GLN A 92 19.95 4.64 -6.78
N GLU A 93 20.11 4.47 -5.47
CA GLU A 93 19.03 4.08 -4.57
C GLU A 93 17.93 5.15 -4.55
N LEU A 94 16.68 4.68 -4.54
CA LEU A 94 15.53 5.56 -4.35
C LEU A 94 15.19 5.58 -2.86
N VAL A 95 15.08 6.76 -2.29
CA VAL A 95 14.85 6.94 -0.85
C VAL A 95 13.50 7.62 -0.64
N SER A 96 12.71 7.12 0.30
CA SER A 96 11.49 7.80 0.74
C SER A 96 11.83 8.99 1.63
N GLY A 97 10.87 9.90 1.82
CA GLY A 97 10.89 10.73 3.02
C GLY A 97 10.62 9.90 4.29
N SER A 98 10.56 10.55 5.46
CA SER A 98 10.01 9.90 6.66
C SER A 98 8.56 9.49 6.40
N ILE A 99 8.26 8.21 6.61
CA ILE A 99 6.92 7.65 6.54
C ILE A 99 6.41 7.53 7.98
N PRO A 100 5.41 8.34 8.38
CA PRO A 100 4.90 8.30 9.74
C PRO A 100 4.38 6.93 10.15
N ALA A 101 4.30 6.68 11.45
CA ALA A 101 3.62 5.51 12.02
C ALA A 101 2.24 5.27 11.36
N GLY A 102 2.00 4.05 10.85
CA GLY A 102 0.76 3.70 10.13
C GLY A 102 0.60 4.31 8.72
N GLY A 103 1.57 5.12 8.26
CA GLY A 103 1.53 5.84 7.00
C GLY A 103 1.90 5.00 5.77
N CYS A 104 1.71 5.60 4.59
CA CYS A 104 2.11 5.00 3.31
C CYS A 104 2.92 6.00 2.47
N TYR A 105 3.77 5.47 1.59
CA TYR A 105 4.52 6.24 0.59
C TYR A 105 4.61 5.48 -0.73
N SER A 106 4.47 6.17 -1.86
CA SER A 106 4.53 5.54 -3.18
C SER A 106 5.75 6.00 -3.97
N PHE A 107 6.58 5.05 -4.37
CA PHE A 107 7.61 5.25 -5.39
C PHE A 107 6.97 5.17 -6.77
N LEU A 108 7.24 6.17 -7.61
CA LEU A 108 6.72 6.26 -8.98
C LEU A 108 7.83 5.95 -9.99
N ASN A 109 7.46 5.55 -11.21
CA ASN A 109 8.38 5.23 -12.31
C ASN A 109 9.38 4.11 -11.97
N VAL A 110 8.93 3.13 -11.17
CA VAL A 110 9.69 1.94 -10.78
C VAL A 110 9.24 0.74 -11.62
N THR A 111 9.62 0.72 -12.90
CA THR A 111 9.15 -0.30 -13.86
C THR A 111 10.18 -1.38 -14.14
N ASP A 112 9.73 -2.65 -14.22
CA ASP A 112 10.43 -3.80 -14.82
C ASP A 112 11.87 -4.03 -14.31
N LYS A 113 12.12 -3.68 -13.05
CA LYS A 113 13.39 -3.90 -12.36
C LYS A 113 13.18 -4.48 -10.99
N GLU A 114 14.08 -5.37 -10.62
CA GLU A 114 14.12 -5.93 -9.27
C GLU A 114 14.75 -4.92 -8.30
N TYR A 115 14.09 -4.76 -7.16
CA TYR A 115 14.55 -3.94 -6.06
C TYR A 115 14.68 -4.78 -4.79
N THR A 116 15.66 -4.41 -3.96
CA THR A 116 15.77 -4.88 -2.58
C THR A 116 15.40 -3.74 -1.66
N VAL A 117 14.56 -4.03 -0.66
CA VAL A 117 14.03 -3.03 0.27
C VAL A 117 14.95 -2.93 1.48
N GLY A 118 15.55 -1.76 1.66
CA GLY A 118 16.26 -1.34 2.86
C GLY A 118 15.37 -0.48 3.74
N ILE A 119 15.47 -0.65 5.05
CA ILE A 119 14.66 0.08 6.02
C ILE A 119 15.58 0.67 7.07
N HIS A 120 15.41 1.97 7.31
CA HIS A 120 15.97 2.68 8.43
C HIS A 120 14.85 3.11 9.39
N ALA A 121 15.09 2.97 10.68
CA ALA A 121 14.24 3.45 11.75
C ALA A 121 15.10 3.80 12.98
N ASP A 122 14.67 4.77 13.76
CA ASP A 122 15.31 5.16 15.01
C ASP A 122 14.83 4.23 16.14
N VAL A 123 15.32 3.00 16.11
CA VAL A 123 14.94 1.93 17.05
C VAL A 123 16.18 1.15 17.49
N GLY A 124 16.08 0.51 18.65
CA GLY A 124 17.16 -0.32 19.18
C GLY A 124 17.41 -1.58 18.34
N GLU A 125 18.61 -2.13 18.48
CA GLU A 125 18.99 -3.42 17.91
C GLU A 125 17.96 -4.51 18.24
N ASN A 126 17.74 -5.44 17.31
CA ASN A 126 16.80 -6.55 17.42
C ASN A 126 15.31 -6.14 17.49
N THR A 127 14.98 -4.87 17.25
CA THR A 127 13.58 -4.43 17.10
C THR A 127 13.02 -4.88 15.75
N ASP A 128 11.89 -5.56 15.75
CA ASP A 128 11.18 -5.92 14.52
C ASP A 128 10.52 -4.68 13.89
N ILE A 129 10.81 -4.45 12.62
CA ILE A 129 10.30 -3.33 11.82
C ILE A 129 9.38 -3.89 10.73
N LYS A 130 8.08 -3.61 10.84
CA LYS A 130 7.03 -4.17 9.98
C LYS A 130 6.73 -3.27 8.79
N VAL A 131 7.12 -3.70 7.60
CA VAL A 131 6.93 -2.94 6.36
C VAL A 131 6.40 -3.85 5.26
N PHE A 132 5.31 -3.44 4.63
CA PHE A 132 4.73 -4.14 3.49
C PHE A 132 4.83 -3.29 2.24
N VAL A 133 5.11 -3.92 1.11
CA VAL A 133 5.18 -3.23 -0.19
C VAL A 133 4.17 -3.84 -1.15
N TYR A 134 3.50 -2.98 -1.91
CA TYR A 134 2.43 -3.33 -2.83
C TYR A 134 2.76 -2.83 -4.24
N ASP A 135 2.53 -3.65 -5.26
CA ASP A 135 2.58 -3.25 -6.66
C ASP A 135 1.30 -2.49 -7.05
N GLY A 136 1.39 -1.16 -7.04
CA GLY A 136 0.27 -0.26 -7.33
C GLY A 136 0.21 0.95 -6.40
N LYS A 137 -0.67 1.90 -6.74
CA LYS A 137 -0.90 3.14 -5.97
C LYS A 137 -1.90 2.96 -4.83
N ASP A 138 -2.78 1.98 -4.94
CA ASP A 138 -3.86 1.74 -3.98
C ASP A 138 -3.40 0.74 -2.92
N THR A 139 -3.27 1.21 -1.68
CA THR A 139 -3.25 0.33 -0.51
C THR A 139 -4.47 0.66 0.33
N GLU A 140 -5.20 -0.35 0.79
CA GLU A 140 -6.19 -0.13 1.84
C GLU A 140 -5.47 0.45 3.06
N SER A 141 -6.06 1.48 3.68
CA SER A 141 -5.56 2.05 4.92
C SER A 141 -5.45 0.95 5.98
N TYR A 142 -4.26 0.71 6.53
CA TYR A 142 -4.11 -0.18 7.67
C TYR A 142 -4.85 0.45 8.86
N THR A 143 -5.97 -0.14 9.24
CA THR A 143 -6.73 0.26 10.42
C THR A 143 -6.34 -0.72 11.52
N ARG A 144 -5.68 -0.22 12.57
CA ARG A 144 -5.24 -1.00 13.74
C ARG A 144 -6.42 -1.65 14.46
#